data_AF-A0A8H5YF71-F1
#
_entry.id   AF-A0A8H5YF71-F1
#
_cell.length_a   1.000
_cell.length_b   1.000
_cell.length_c   1.000
_cell.angle_alpha   90.00
_cell.angle_beta   90.00
_cell.angle_gamma   90.00
#
_symmetry.space_group_name_H-M   'P 1'
#
loop_
_entity.id
_entity.type
_entity.pdbx_description
1 polymer ?
#
loop_
_entity_poly.entity_id
_entity_poly.type
_entity_poly.pdbx_seq_one_letter_code
_entity_poly.pdbx_strand_id
1 'polypeptide(L)'
;MSQFTCFSHPSDDRDCQHQRVTQRDAMRRKSTSQRRERACTPDRNINLHKSDVHMAGSPLRRVSSDLLDPFDTLCESPERLRQLLRHRRAQHPLSPTASLIANLYSIALAKTAGEPLFRIDQQTHCVVLQGLCNGDGLAPLLIHKSLFHSLSLLLALAANNYQPNYETMHHRSQVLQSLNRDLAHFGGDSTILHTITAILMLIGYEYRVRDAYPGNACATTHMRGLQAIISQPNILASQYSVSHLTQVQRALFWQDIICSLATGAPRLLQFDNRGIFTRLREDETYRNYFTLPQGFISHSNGWPAEVSAVFEDLSALCCIVDTMRQGTGASISLVDNSNEDTLANQVPLMEDLDDEGYPLCNSQAELQIRVVDLLSTTVRVGSRSEEALIYRACLFAAYLCTYRLSEGVWGGYFAPDKCAIKILDCMTDFTRQMSPWKLAPDISFWLLYVAGGLTKSQPHKDRAVNLVERYRCFYAAGYDRDWELVEMRLKKFIWCEHFMKQKMYGFWQACQTFCY
;
A
#
# COMPACT_ATOMS: atom_id res chain seq x y z
N MET A 1 -5.39 -7.40 -30.77
CA MET A 1 -5.40 -8.72 -30.09
C MET A 1 -3.96 -9.10 -29.76
N SER A 2 -3.51 -8.96 -28.50
CA SER A 2 -2.24 -9.51 -28.04
C SER A 2 -2.51 -10.70 -27.12
N GLN A 3 -1.91 -11.85 -27.42
CA GLN A 3 -1.90 -13.00 -26.52
C GLN A 3 -0.80 -12.76 -25.47
N PHE A 4 -1.17 -12.78 -24.19
CA PHE A 4 -0.21 -12.88 -23.10
C PHE A 4 0.40 -14.29 -23.09
N THR A 5 1.54 -14.47 -23.75
CA THR A 5 2.36 -15.68 -23.63
C THR A 5 3.61 -15.33 -22.83
N CYS A 6 3.82 -16.05 -21.72
CA CYS A 6 5.06 -16.03 -20.97
C CYS A 6 5.97 -17.09 -21.60
N PHE A 7 7.07 -16.69 -22.24
CA PHE A 7 8.05 -17.63 -22.78
C PHE A 7 8.94 -18.16 -21.65
N SER A 8 8.86 -19.48 -21.41
CA SER A 8 9.73 -20.23 -20.50
C SER A 8 11.08 -20.53 -21.16
N HIS A 9 12.16 -20.52 -20.37
CA HIS A 9 13.54 -20.70 -20.85
C HIS A 9 13.85 -22.22 -20.97
N PRO A 10 14.69 -22.66 -21.94
CA PRO A 10 14.97 -24.09 -22.23
C PRO A 10 15.64 -24.92 -21.11
N SER A 11 15.88 -24.35 -19.92
CA SER A 11 16.29 -25.10 -18.72
C SER A 11 15.13 -25.79 -17.99
N ASP A 12 13.88 -25.37 -18.24
CA ASP A 12 12.68 -25.88 -17.54
C ASP A 12 12.26 -27.32 -17.95
N ASP A 13 12.73 -27.81 -19.10
CA ASP A 13 12.28 -29.11 -19.64
C ASP A 13 12.87 -30.32 -18.89
N ARG A 14 14.06 -30.19 -18.29
CA ARG A 14 14.70 -31.29 -17.56
C ARG A 14 14.11 -31.51 -16.17
N ASP A 15 13.70 -30.43 -15.50
CA ASP A 15 13.08 -30.51 -14.17
C ASP A 15 11.60 -30.96 -14.25
N CYS A 16 10.92 -30.67 -15.37
CA CYS A 16 9.55 -31.12 -15.62
C CYS A 16 9.44 -32.65 -15.78
N GLN A 17 10.48 -33.31 -16.32
CA GLN A 17 10.50 -34.78 -16.45
C GLN A 17 10.68 -35.48 -15.10
N HIS A 18 11.49 -34.95 -14.18
CA HIS A 18 11.63 -35.50 -12.83
C HIS A 18 10.37 -35.31 -11.98
N GLN A 19 9.68 -34.16 -12.09
CA GLN A 19 8.41 -33.95 -11.38
C GLN A 19 7.30 -34.89 -11.86
N ARG A 20 7.22 -35.22 -13.16
CA ARG A 20 6.19 -36.14 -13.70
C ARG A 20 6.34 -37.58 -13.23
N VAL A 21 7.57 -38.05 -12.98
CA VAL A 21 7.82 -39.40 -12.45
C VAL A 21 7.35 -39.50 -10.99
N THR A 22 7.71 -38.51 -10.16
CA THR A 22 7.31 -38.44 -8.75
C THR A 22 5.79 -38.30 -8.58
N GLN A 23 5.11 -37.58 -9.49
CA GLN A 23 3.66 -37.42 -9.47
C GLN A 23 2.89 -38.69 -9.90
N ARG A 24 3.46 -39.49 -10.81
CA ARG A 24 2.89 -40.80 -11.21
C ARG A 24 2.98 -41.83 -10.08
N ASP A 25 4.08 -41.85 -9.33
CA ASP A 25 4.24 -42.77 -8.19
C ASP A 25 3.33 -42.40 -7.01
N ALA A 26 3.08 -41.11 -6.79
CA ALA A 26 2.13 -40.64 -5.78
C ALA A 26 0.66 -40.97 -6.15
N MET A 27 0.28 -40.88 -7.43
CA MET A 27 -1.05 -41.27 -7.90
C MET A 27 -1.29 -42.78 -7.83
N ARG A 28 -0.26 -43.60 -8.07
CA ARG A 28 -0.36 -45.07 -8.00
C ARG A 28 -0.56 -45.60 -6.57
N ARG A 29 -0.04 -44.89 -5.56
CA ARG A 29 -0.26 -45.23 -4.13
C ARG A 29 -1.66 -44.88 -3.64
N LYS A 30 -2.28 -43.80 -4.14
CA LYS A 30 -3.65 -43.39 -3.78
C LYS A 30 -4.75 -44.31 -4.36
N SER A 31 -4.56 -44.88 -5.54
CA SER A 31 -5.57 -45.78 -6.13
C SER A 31 -5.68 -47.12 -5.39
N THR A 32 -4.59 -47.60 -4.79
CA THR A 32 -4.58 -48.80 -3.94
C THR A 32 -5.24 -48.61 -2.59
N SER A 33 -5.27 -47.41 -2.01
CA SER A 33 -5.96 -47.15 -0.74
C SER A 33 -7.47 -46.99 -0.93
N GLN A 34 -7.90 -46.35 -2.01
CA GLN A 34 -9.33 -46.14 -2.32
C GLN A 34 -10.10 -47.41 -2.69
N ARG A 35 -9.40 -48.48 -3.09
CA ARG A 35 -10.02 -49.79 -3.39
C ARG A 35 -10.34 -50.61 -2.14
N ARG A 36 -9.83 -50.25 -0.95
CA ARG A 36 -10.10 -50.96 0.31
C ARG A 36 -11.29 -50.40 1.11
N GLU A 37 -11.83 -49.23 0.77
CA GLU A 37 -12.90 -48.57 1.54
C GLU A 37 -14.31 -48.66 0.90
N ARG A 38 -14.46 -49.29 -0.27
CA ARG A 38 -15.78 -49.44 -0.95
C ARG A 38 -16.37 -50.85 -0.85
N ALA A 39 -16.52 -51.36 0.37
CA ALA A 39 -17.32 -52.55 0.65
C ALA A 39 -18.04 -52.37 1.98
N CYS A 40 -19.18 -51.67 1.96
CA CYS A 40 -20.34 -51.84 2.85
C CYS A 40 -21.37 -50.74 2.55
N THR A 41 -22.44 -51.09 1.83
CA THR A 41 -23.77 -50.45 1.91
C THR A 41 -24.70 -51.43 2.67
N PRO A 42 -25.85 -50.99 3.23
CA PRO A 42 -27.06 -50.82 2.39
C PRO A 42 -28.02 -49.68 2.76
N ASP A 43 -28.65 -49.16 1.70
CA ASP A 43 -30.04 -48.74 1.46
C ASP A 43 -30.94 -48.11 2.54
N ARG A 44 -31.54 -46.96 2.15
CA ARG A 44 -32.99 -46.73 2.31
C ARG A 44 -33.52 -45.64 1.35
N ASN A 45 -34.42 -46.04 0.45
CA ASN A 45 -35.31 -45.19 -0.34
C ASN A 45 -36.43 -44.59 0.53
N ILE A 46 -37.00 -43.44 0.14
CA ILE A 46 -38.46 -43.17 0.05
C ILE A 46 -38.75 -41.81 -0.63
N ASN A 47 -39.41 -41.94 -1.79
CA ASN A 47 -40.42 -41.15 -2.54
C ASN A 47 -40.79 -39.68 -2.28
N LEU A 48 -41.04 -39.02 -3.42
CA LEU A 48 -41.76 -37.77 -3.67
C LEU A 48 -43.23 -37.76 -3.20
N HIS A 49 -43.74 -36.57 -2.85
CA HIS A 49 -45.10 -36.19 -3.21
C HIS A 49 -45.23 -34.68 -3.52
N LYS A 50 -45.94 -34.40 -4.61
CA LYS A 50 -46.32 -33.09 -5.14
C LYS A 50 -47.79 -32.83 -4.80
N SER A 51 -48.16 -31.61 -4.43
CA SER A 51 -49.55 -31.16 -4.41
C SER A 51 -49.63 -29.62 -4.50
N ASP A 52 -50.28 -29.16 -5.57
CA ASP A 52 -50.70 -27.78 -5.85
C ASP A 52 -52.08 -27.52 -5.21
N VAL A 53 -52.30 -26.32 -4.63
CA VAL A 53 -53.64 -25.74 -4.38
C VAL A 53 -53.60 -24.22 -4.57
N HIS A 54 -54.60 -23.71 -5.29
CA HIS A 54 -54.80 -22.33 -5.73
C HIS A 54 -55.38 -21.36 -4.67
N MET A 55 -54.84 -20.13 -4.69
CA MET A 55 -55.41 -18.76 -4.51
C MET A 55 -56.69 -18.47 -3.69
N ALA A 56 -56.53 -17.59 -2.68
CA ALA A 56 -57.46 -16.51 -2.32
C ALA A 56 -56.67 -15.34 -1.66
N GLY A 57 -57.05 -14.09 -1.94
CA GLY A 57 -56.15 -12.91 -1.85
C GLY A 57 -56.25 -11.97 -0.63
N SER A 58 -55.33 -10.98 -0.67
CA SER A 58 -55.18 -9.74 0.14
C SER A 58 -54.39 -9.85 1.47
N PRO A 59 -53.64 -8.81 1.93
CA PRO A 59 -53.02 -7.66 1.25
C PRO A 59 -51.49 -7.61 1.44
N LEU A 60 -50.82 -6.80 0.61
CA LEU A 60 -49.45 -6.27 0.71
C LEU A 60 -48.70 -6.54 2.04
N ARG A 61 -47.96 -7.66 2.11
CA ARG A 61 -46.80 -7.76 3.00
C ARG A 61 -45.61 -7.16 2.28
N ARG A 62 -45.30 -5.90 2.61
CA ARG A 62 -43.97 -5.33 2.43
C ARG A 62 -42.98 -6.30 3.08
N VAL A 63 -42.27 -7.07 2.27
CA VAL A 63 -41.11 -7.82 2.74
C VAL A 63 -40.06 -6.76 3.04
N SER A 64 -39.74 -6.59 4.32
CA SER A 64 -38.65 -5.73 4.78
C SER A 64 -37.37 -6.13 4.04
N SER A 65 -36.71 -5.14 3.46
CA SER A 65 -35.48 -5.27 2.66
C SER A 65 -34.23 -5.51 3.52
N ASP A 66 -34.37 -5.82 4.80
CA ASP A 66 -33.26 -5.70 5.78
C ASP A 66 -32.64 -7.03 6.24
N LEU A 67 -32.73 -8.13 5.49
CA LEU A 67 -32.15 -9.41 5.95
C LEU A 67 -31.70 -10.39 4.86
N LEU A 68 -31.06 -9.88 3.80
CA LEU A 68 -30.23 -10.72 2.91
C LEU A 68 -28.76 -10.43 3.20
N ASP A 69 -28.00 -11.43 3.67
CA ASP A 69 -26.55 -11.32 3.86
C ASP A 69 -25.91 -11.04 2.49
N PRO A 70 -25.16 -9.94 2.29
CA PRO A 70 -24.60 -9.52 0.99
C PRO A 70 -23.62 -10.50 0.34
N PHE A 71 -23.42 -11.65 0.97
CA PHE A 71 -22.54 -12.72 0.55
C PHE A 71 -23.29 -13.98 0.07
N ASP A 72 -24.60 -14.11 0.30
CA ASP A 72 -25.38 -15.29 -0.09
C ASP A 72 -25.60 -15.40 -1.62
N THR A 73 -25.16 -14.39 -2.39
CA THR A 73 -25.26 -14.30 -3.86
C THR A 73 -23.90 -14.44 -4.58
N LEU A 74 -22.83 -14.81 -3.88
CA LEU A 74 -21.46 -14.81 -4.43
C LEU A 74 -21.11 -16.09 -5.21
N CYS A 75 -20.22 -15.95 -6.20
CA CYS A 75 -19.87 -17.02 -7.15
C CYS A 75 -19.18 -18.24 -6.52
N GLU A 76 -18.58 -18.11 -5.34
CA GLU A 76 -17.86 -19.17 -4.60
C GLU A 76 -18.02 -18.95 -3.08
N SER A 77 -17.64 -19.95 -2.27
CA SER A 77 -17.83 -19.96 -0.80
C SER A 77 -17.27 -18.67 -0.15
N PRO A 78 -18.14 -17.71 0.21
CA PRO A 78 -17.71 -16.40 0.63
C PRO A 78 -17.19 -16.39 2.07
N GLU A 79 -17.32 -17.49 2.80
CA GLU A 79 -16.92 -17.65 4.20
C GLU A 79 -15.44 -17.33 4.42
N ARG A 80 -14.58 -17.74 3.48
CA ARG A 80 -13.14 -17.47 3.59
C ARG A 80 -12.84 -16.00 3.40
N LEU A 81 -13.46 -15.34 2.42
CA LEU A 81 -13.33 -13.89 2.21
C LEU A 81 -13.93 -13.11 3.39
N ARG A 82 -15.11 -13.52 3.90
CA ARG A 82 -15.70 -12.98 5.13
C ARG A 82 -14.74 -13.14 6.31
N GLN A 83 -14.04 -14.28 6.45
CA GLN A 83 -13.06 -14.48 7.51
C GLN A 83 -11.89 -13.51 7.37
N LEU A 84 -11.34 -13.37 6.16
CA LEU A 84 -10.24 -12.45 5.86
C LEU A 84 -10.61 -10.99 6.13
N LEU A 85 -11.86 -10.59 5.83
CA LEU A 85 -12.39 -9.24 6.06
C LEU A 85 -12.78 -8.98 7.52
N ARG A 86 -13.48 -9.93 8.15
CA ARG A 86 -14.09 -9.77 9.48
C ARG A 86 -13.13 -10.09 10.62
N HIS A 87 -11.94 -10.66 10.38
CA HIS A 87 -11.08 -11.34 11.36
C HIS A 87 -11.24 -10.90 12.83
N ARG A 88 -12.30 -11.43 13.42
CA ARG A 88 -12.62 -11.55 14.83
C ARG A 88 -13.34 -12.87 14.86
N ARG A 89 -12.75 -13.92 15.43
CA ARG A 89 -13.57 -15.09 15.70
C ARG A 89 -13.18 -15.88 16.93
N ALA A 90 -14.28 -16.23 17.61
CA ALA A 90 -14.46 -17.17 18.69
C ALA A 90 -13.74 -16.81 19.98
N GLN A 91 -14.52 -16.30 20.94
CA GLN A 91 -14.29 -16.51 22.35
C GLN A 91 -14.18 -18.02 22.60
N HIS A 92 -12.96 -18.56 22.56
CA HIS A 92 -12.63 -19.77 23.28
C HIS A 92 -11.33 -19.49 24.06
N PRO A 93 -11.29 -19.81 25.36
CA PRO A 93 -10.26 -19.32 26.26
C PRO A 93 -8.99 -20.15 26.11
N LEU A 94 -8.07 -19.71 25.26
CA LEU A 94 -6.68 -20.16 25.27
C LEU A 94 -5.76 -18.93 25.28
N SER A 95 -5.16 -18.71 26.44
CA SER A 95 -4.21 -17.68 26.87
C SER A 95 -4.41 -16.23 26.33
N PRO A 96 -4.62 -15.22 27.20
CA PRO A 96 -5.01 -13.87 26.79
C PRO A 96 -3.89 -13.03 26.14
N THR A 97 -2.61 -13.37 26.30
CA THR A 97 -1.50 -12.51 25.85
C THR A 97 -1.00 -12.84 24.44
N ALA A 98 -0.89 -14.12 24.07
CA ALA A 98 -0.43 -14.51 22.73
C ALA A 98 -1.50 -14.28 21.64
N SER A 99 -2.78 -14.47 21.97
CA SER A 99 -3.88 -14.29 21.01
C SER A 99 -4.16 -12.82 20.70
N LEU A 100 -4.02 -11.91 21.68
CA LEU A 100 -4.18 -10.48 21.46
C LEU A 100 -3.12 -9.92 20.51
N ILE A 101 -1.84 -10.28 20.72
CA ILE A 101 -0.73 -9.81 19.88
C ILE A 101 -0.87 -10.34 18.45
N ALA A 102 -1.19 -11.62 18.28
CA ALA A 102 -1.43 -12.21 16.96
C ALA A 102 -2.65 -11.58 16.24
N ASN A 103 -3.73 -11.29 16.97
CA ASN A 103 -4.93 -10.65 16.41
C ASN A 103 -4.70 -9.20 15.99
N LEU A 104 -3.97 -8.41 16.79
CA LEU A 104 -3.56 -7.06 16.39
C LEU A 104 -2.66 -7.10 15.15
N TYR A 105 -1.75 -8.08 15.08
CA TYR A 105 -0.84 -8.26 13.95
C TYR A 105 -1.58 -8.62 12.66
N SER A 106 -2.53 -9.56 12.70
CA SER A 106 -3.31 -9.96 11.51
C SER A 106 -4.28 -8.88 11.02
N ILE A 107 -4.91 -8.12 11.91
CA ILE A 107 -5.76 -6.97 11.53
C ILE A 107 -4.91 -5.86 10.88
N ALA A 108 -3.69 -5.63 11.36
CA ALA A 108 -2.76 -4.72 10.72
C ALA A 108 -2.35 -5.21 9.32
N LEU A 109 -2.13 -6.52 9.14
CA LEU A 109 -1.79 -7.11 7.84
C LEU A 109 -2.92 -6.95 6.80
N ALA A 110 -4.18 -7.22 7.14
CA ALA A 110 -5.28 -7.01 6.20
C ALA A 110 -5.41 -5.54 5.76
N LYS A 111 -5.14 -4.58 6.67
CA LYS A 111 -5.13 -3.14 6.35
C LYS A 111 -4.04 -2.76 5.36
N THR A 112 -2.86 -3.40 5.42
CA THR A 112 -1.75 -3.13 4.50
C THR A 112 -2.02 -3.54 3.05
N ALA A 113 -2.96 -4.49 2.85
CA ALA A 113 -3.23 -5.09 1.54
C ALA A 113 -3.93 -4.10 0.60
N GLY A 114 -4.64 -3.14 1.18
CA GLY A 114 -5.53 -2.24 0.47
C GLY A 114 -4.85 -1.06 -0.20
N GLU A 115 -3.73 -0.57 0.32
CA GLU A 115 -3.04 0.62 -0.22
C GLU A 115 -2.59 0.43 -1.68
N PRO A 116 -2.76 1.38 -2.61
CA PRO A 116 -3.56 2.60 -2.56
C PRO A 116 -4.95 2.43 -3.20
N LEU A 117 -5.51 1.23 -3.24
CA LEU A 117 -6.73 0.92 -3.99
C LEU A 117 -8.00 0.85 -3.15
N PHE A 118 -7.90 0.29 -1.93
CA PHE A 118 -9.04 0.15 -1.04
C PHE A 118 -8.65 0.24 0.42
N ARG A 119 -9.63 0.57 1.26
CA ARG A 119 -9.50 0.53 2.71
C ARG A 119 -10.55 -0.43 3.26
N ILE A 120 -10.26 -0.99 4.42
CA ILE A 120 -11.24 -1.75 5.18
C ILE A 120 -11.73 -0.81 6.28
N ASP A 121 -13.00 -0.42 6.20
CA ASP A 121 -13.64 0.45 7.16
C ASP A 121 -13.62 -0.16 8.58
N GLN A 122 -13.32 0.65 9.58
CA GLN A 122 -13.09 0.13 10.94
C GLN A 122 -14.38 -0.23 11.67
N GLN A 123 -15.48 0.47 11.37
CA GLN A 123 -16.75 0.29 12.06
C GLN A 123 -17.60 -0.78 11.37
N THR A 124 -17.63 -0.73 10.04
CA THR A 124 -18.49 -1.60 9.21
C THR A 124 -17.77 -2.84 8.70
N HIS A 125 -16.43 -2.88 8.74
CA HIS A 125 -15.60 -3.92 8.10
C HIS A 125 -15.84 -4.05 6.60
N CYS A 126 -16.36 -2.98 5.98
CA CYS A 126 -16.61 -2.94 4.55
C CYS A 126 -15.36 -2.53 3.78
N VAL A 127 -15.18 -3.09 2.59
CA VAL A 127 -14.15 -2.68 1.65
C VAL A 127 -14.65 -1.46 0.90
N VAL A 128 -13.94 -0.36 1.02
CA VAL A 128 -14.20 0.88 0.27
C VAL A 128 -13.11 0.99 -0.78
N LEU A 129 -13.46 0.77 -2.05
CA LEU A 129 -12.56 1.00 -3.18
C LEU A 129 -12.52 2.48 -3.50
N GLN A 130 -11.32 3.03 -3.65
CA GLN A 130 -11.16 4.44 -4.00
C GLN A 130 -11.50 4.63 -5.46
N GLY A 131 -12.57 5.39 -5.71
CA GLY A 131 -12.86 5.93 -7.03
C GLY A 131 -13.36 4.95 -8.08
N LEU A 132 -13.75 3.75 -7.65
CA LEU A 132 -14.07 2.61 -8.52
C LEU A 132 -15.43 1.97 -8.19
N CYS A 133 -16.23 2.57 -7.30
CA CYS A 133 -17.56 2.08 -6.91
C CYS A 133 -18.64 3.14 -7.08
N ASN A 134 -19.77 2.72 -7.68
CA ASN A 134 -21.05 3.39 -7.51
C ASN A 134 -21.53 3.10 -6.07
N GLY A 135 -22.21 4.05 -5.41
CA GLY A 135 -22.53 4.08 -3.97
C GLY A 135 -23.28 2.90 -3.32
N ASP A 136 -23.39 1.74 -3.97
CA ASP A 136 -24.17 0.57 -3.54
C ASP A 136 -23.29 -0.49 -2.82
N GLY A 137 -22.42 -0.10 -1.89
CA GLY A 137 -21.76 -1.04 -0.97
C GLY A 137 -20.95 -2.20 -1.60
N LEU A 138 -20.64 -3.21 -0.78
CA LEU A 138 -19.73 -4.34 -1.10
C LEU A 138 -20.37 -5.42 -1.98
N ALA A 139 -21.69 -5.56 -1.94
CA ALA A 139 -22.43 -6.69 -2.52
C ALA A 139 -22.38 -6.71 -4.06
N PRO A 140 -22.56 -5.59 -4.78
CA PRO A 140 -22.54 -5.59 -6.26
C PRO A 140 -21.15 -5.90 -6.83
N LEU A 141 -20.08 -5.53 -6.12
CA LEU A 141 -18.69 -5.71 -6.58
C LEU A 141 -18.25 -7.17 -6.59
N LEU A 142 -18.65 -7.92 -5.56
CA LEU A 142 -18.23 -9.31 -5.39
C LEU A 142 -19.00 -10.29 -6.29
N ILE A 143 -20.08 -9.85 -6.95
CA ILE A 143 -20.77 -10.62 -8.01
C ILE A 143 -19.82 -10.87 -9.20
N HIS A 144 -18.89 -9.95 -9.47
CA HIS A 144 -17.90 -10.14 -10.51
C HIS A 144 -16.78 -11.09 -10.05
N LYS A 145 -16.68 -12.25 -10.71
CA LYS A 145 -15.68 -13.29 -10.41
C LYS A 145 -14.23 -12.76 -10.35
N SER A 146 -13.85 -11.87 -11.28
CA SER A 146 -12.51 -11.27 -11.31
C SER A 146 -12.22 -10.45 -10.05
N LEU A 147 -13.20 -9.69 -9.55
CA LEU A 147 -13.05 -8.87 -8.33
C LEU A 147 -13.07 -9.69 -7.05
N PHE A 148 -13.96 -10.67 -6.95
CA PHE A 148 -13.99 -11.58 -5.81
C PHE A 148 -12.63 -12.23 -5.59
N HIS A 149 -12.05 -12.78 -6.66
CA HIS A 149 -10.75 -13.44 -6.56
C HIS A 149 -9.59 -12.46 -6.42
N SER A 150 -9.63 -11.26 -6.99
CA SER A 150 -8.54 -10.29 -6.84
C SER A 150 -8.47 -9.71 -5.43
N LEU A 151 -9.63 -9.46 -4.80
CA LEU A 151 -9.69 -9.07 -3.39
C LEU A 151 -9.22 -10.22 -2.48
N SER A 152 -9.73 -11.43 -2.72
CA SER A 152 -9.33 -12.62 -1.95
C SER A 152 -7.82 -12.88 -2.08
N LEU A 153 -7.25 -12.67 -3.27
CA LEU A 153 -5.81 -12.81 -3.53
C LEU A 153 -4.97 -11.87 -2.66
N LEU A 154 -5.30 -10.57 -2.62
CA LEU A 154 -4.55 -9.57 -1.85
C LEU A 154 -4.66 -9.84 -0.35
N LEU A 155 -5.86 -10.15 0.14
CA LEU A 155 -6.08 -10.41 1.56
C LEU A 155 -5.44 -11.72 2.02
N ALA A 156 -5.52 -12.78 1.21
CA ALA A 156 -4.85 -14.05 1.50
C ALA A 156 -3.32 -13.88 1.48
N LEU A 157 -2.79 -13.09 0.55
CA LEU A 157 -1.36 -12.77 0.51
C LEU A 157 -0.92 -12.05 1.80
N ALA A 158 -1.65 -11.03 2.21
CA ALA A 158 -1.33 -10.28 3.43
C ALA A 158 -1.48 -11.14 4.70
N ALA A 159 -2.52 -11.97 4.79
CA ALA A 159 -2.71 -12.92 5.89
C ALA A 159 -1.58 -13.96 5.98
N ASN A 160 -0.90 -14.23 4.86
CA ASN A 160 0.24 -15.12 4.79
C ASN A 160 1.60 -14.37 4.75
N ASN A 161 1.70 -13.20 5.38
CA ASN A 161 2.93 -12.41 5.49
C ASN A 161 3.61 -12.11 4.14
N TYR A 162 2.80 -11.94 3.10
CA TYR A 162 3.22 -11.72 1.71
C TYR A 162 4.05 -12.85 1.09
N GLN A 163 3.93 -14.06 1.63
CA GLN A 163 4.47 -15.27 1.02
C GLN A 163 3.39 -15.95 0.18
N PRO A 164 3.69 -16.38 -1.06
CA PRO A 164 2.76 -17.17 -1.85
C PRO A 164 2.48 -18.53 -1.19
N ASN A 165 1.22 -18.95 -1.22
CA ASN A 165 0.76 -20.28 -0.82
C ASN A 165 -0.27 -20.82 -1.84
N TYR A 166 -0.79 -22.02 -1.59
CA TYR A 166 -1.80 -22.63 -2.46
C TYR A 166 -3.03 -21.74 -2.67
N GLU A 167 -3.54 -21.08 -1.62
CA GLU A 167 -4.71 -20.18 -1.68
C GLU A 167 -4.45 -19.00 -2.61
N THR A 168 -3.30 -18.33 -2.48
CA THR A 168 -2.92 -17.22 -3.38
C THR A 168 -2.70 -17.70 -4.82
N MET A 169 -2.10 -18.87 -5.04
CA MET A 169 -1.92 -19.41 -6.39
C MET A 169 -3.26 -19.73 -7.05
N HIS A 170 -4.19 -20.30 -6.29
CA HIS A 170 -5.55 -20.56 -6.75
C HIS A 170 -6.27 -19.28 -7.17
N HIS A 171 -6.33 -18.28 -6.29
CA HIS A 171 -6.98 -17.00 -6.60
C HIS A 171 -6.31 -16.27 -7.76
N ARG A 172 -4.97 -16.27 -7.84
CA ARG A 172 -4.24 -15.70 -8.98
C ARG A 172 -4.63 -16.35 -10.30
N SER A 173 -4.72 -17.69 -10.33
CA SER A 173 -5.18 -18.42 -11.52
C SER A 173 -6.60 -18.03 -11.91
N GLN A 174 -7.52 -17.91 -10.95
CA GLN A 174 -8.91 -17.53 -11.23
C GLN A 174 -9.03 -16.09 -11.74
N VAL A 175 -8.25 -15.15 -11.19
CA VAL A 175 -8.20 -13.76 -11.67
C VAL A 175 -7.74 -13.72 -13.12
N LEU A 176 -6.62 -14.38 -13.45
CA LEU A 176 -6.08 -14.40 -14.81
C LEU A 176 -7.05 -15.04 -15.81
N GLN A 177 -7.71 -16.13 -15.44
CA GLN A 177 -8.72 -16.78 -16.29
C GLN A 177 -9.94 -15.88 -16.52
N SER A 178 -10.45 -15.21 -15.48
CA SER A 178 -11.56 -14.28 -15.62
C SER A 178 -11.17 -13.09 -16.48
N LEU A 179 -10.03 -12.44 -16.19
CA LEU A 179 -9.54 -11.29 -16.95
C LEU A 179 -9.36 -11.62 -18.43
N ASN A 180 -8.81 -12.79 -18.79
CA ASN A 180 -8.68 -13.18 -20.19
C ASN A 180 -10.04 -13.28 -20.90
N ARG A 181 -11.07 -13.79 -20.22
CA ARG A 181 -12.43 -13.85 -20.78
C ARG A 181 -13.06 -12.47 -20.89
N ASP A 182 -12.90 -11.65 -19.85
CA ASP A 182 -13.47 -10.30 -19.76
C ASP A 182 -12.82 -9.38 -20.82
N LEU A 183 -11.50 -9.52 -21.04
CA LEU A 183 -10.74 -8.82 -22.09
C LEU A 183 -11.02 -9.34 -23.52
N ALA A 184 -11.46 -10.59 -23.68
CA ALA A 184 -11.85 -11.12 -25.00
C ALA A 184 -13.17 -10.53 -25.51
N HIS A 185 -14.04 -10.07 -24.60
CA HIS A 185 -15.33 -9.44 -24.88
C HIS A 185 -15.32 -7.95 -24.51
N PHE A 186 -14.12 -7.36 -24.49
CA PHE A 186 -13.89 -6.00 -24.04
C PHE A 186 -14.62 -5.00 -24.95
N GLY A 187 -15.47 -4.15 -24.37
CA GLY A 187 -16.32 -3.20 -25.10
C GLY A 187 -17.84 -3.40 -24.93
N GLY A 188 -18.28 -4.43 -24.20
CA GLY A 188 -19.68 -4.55 -23.73
C GLY A 188 -19.90 -3.78 -22.41
N ASP A 189 -20.92 -2.93 -22.38
CA ASP A 189 -21.13 -1.78 -21.46
C ASP A 189 -21.29 -2.04 -19.93
N SER A 190 -20.72 -3.07 -19.31
CA SER A 190 -20.91 -3.26 -17.85
C SER A 190 -19.73 -3.77 -17.02
N THR A 191 -18.60 -4.15 -17.63
CA THR A 191 -17.51 -4.82 -16.89
C THR A 191 -16.15 -4.13 -16.94
N ILE A 192 -16.05 -2.98 -17.62
CA ILE A 192 -14.77 -2.32 -17.87
C ILE A 192 -14.12 -1.80 -16.57
N LEU A 193 -14.91 -1.19 -15.68
CA LEU A 193 -14.44 -0.72 -14.38
C LEU A 193 -14.01 -1.88 -13.48
N HIS A 194 -14.79 -2.97 -13.47
CA HIS A 194 -14.45 -4.18 -12.71
C HIS A 194 -13.14 -4.82 -13.23
N THR A 195 -12.94 -4.83 -14.55
CA THR A 195 -11.72 -5.32 -15.20
C THR A 195 -10.51 -4.47 -14.83
N ILE A 196 -10.62 -3.14 -14.94
CA ILE A 196 -9.57 -2.20 -14.54
C ILE A 196 -9.21 -2.38 -13.06
N THR A 197 -10.21 -2.46 -12.20
CA THR A 197 -10.04 -2.63 -10.75
C THR A 197 -9.36 -3.97 -10.41
N ALA A 198 -9.75 -5.06 -11.06
CA ALA A 198 -9.11 -6.36 -10.89
C ALA A 198 -7.64 -6.36 -11.36
N ILE A 199 -7.32 -5.66 -12.47
CA ILE A 199 -5.93 -5.50 -12.93
C ILE A 199 -5.12 -4.66 -11.94
N LEU A 200 -5.68 -3.57 -11.41
CA LEU A 200 -5.05 -2.76 -10.37
C LEU A 200 -4.71 -3.61 -9.14
N MET A 201 -5.66 -4.42 -8.65
CA MET A 201 -5.43 -5.34 -7.53
C MET A 201 -4.36 -6.39 -7.85
N LEU A 202 -4.35 -6.93 -9.07
CA LEU A 202 -3.34 -7.88 -9.52
C LEU A 202 -1.94 -7.25 -9.53
N ILE A 203 -1.79 -6.02 -10.03
CA ILE A 203 -0.54 -5.26 -9.90
C ILE A 203 -0.13 -5.15 -8.43
N GLY A 204 -1.11 -4.85 -7.56
CA GLY A 204 -0.94 -4.78 -6.11
C GLY A 204 -0.38 -6.05 -5.48
N TYR A 205 -0.80 -7.21 -5.99
CA TYR A 205 -0.29 -8.51 -5.58
C TYR A 205 1.16 -8.68 -6.06
N GLU A 206 1.42 -8.44 -7.34
CA GLU A 206 2.71 -8.74 -7.97
C GLU A 206 3.88 -7.97 -7.36
N TYR A 207 3.69 -6.71 -6.92
CA TYR A 207 4.78 -5.96 -6.26
C TYR A 207 4.93 -6.22 -4.75
N ARG A 208 3.99 -6.97 -4.13
CA ARG A 208 4.02 -7.29 -2.68
C ARG A 208 4.62 -8.64 -2.36
N VAL A 209 4.62 -9.58 -3.30
CA VAL A 209 5.17 -10.92 -3.10
C VAL A 209 6.65 -10.85 -2.70
N ARG A 210 7.01 -11.49 -1.58
CA ARG A 210 8.34 -11.39 -0.96
C ARG A 210 9.46 -12.14 -1.71
N ASP A 211 9.12 -13.20 -2.46
CA ASP A 211 10.10 -14.19 -2.97
C ASP A 211 9.99 -14.50 -4.48
N ALA A 212 9.39 -13.64 -5.31
CA ALA A 212 9.46 -13.86 -6.75
C ALA A 212 10.86 -13.47 -7.27
N TYR A 213 11.51 -14.43 -7.95
CA TYR A 213 12.65 -14.28 -8.89
C TYR A 213 12.77 -12.87 -9.52
N PRO A 214 13.97 -12.40 -9.93
CA PRO A 214 14.20 -11.02 -10.35
C PRO A 214 13.24 -10.66 -11.49
N GLY A 215 12.16 -9.97 -11.16
CA GLY A 215 10.97 -10.10 -11.98
C GLY A 215 9.84 -9.17 -11.59
N ASN A 216 10.16 -7.95 -11.16
CA ASN A 216 9.24 -6.81 -11.19
C ASN A 216 8.56 -6.63 -12.58
N ALA A 217 9.06 -7.34 -13.59
CA ALA A 217 8.48 -7.55 -14.90
C ALA A 217 6.98 -7.90 -14.89
N CYS A 218 6.47 -8.70 -13.95
CA CYS A 218 5.04 -9.04 -13.93
C CYS A 218 4.18 -7.80 -13.61
N ALA A 219 4.48 -7.08 -12.53
CA ALA A 219 3.79 -5.84 -12.18
C ALA A 219 3.89 -4.79 -13.30
N THR A 220 5.09 -4.62 -13.89
CA THR A 220 5.28 -3.71 -15.04
C THR A 220 4.49 -4.15 -16.27
N THR A 221 4.42 -5.45 -16.55
CA THR A 221 3.65 -6.00 -17.67
C THR A 221 2.17 -5.72 -17.51
N HIS A 222 1.61 -5.95 -16.33
CA HIS A 222 0.21 -5.63 -16.05
C HIS A 222 -0.06 -4.13 -16.12
N MET A 223 0.85 -3.29 -15.62
CA MET A 223 0.70 -1.83 -15.72
C MET A 223 0.75 -1.33 -17.18
N ARG A 224 1.65 -1.87 -18.02
CA ARG A 224 1.65 -1.55 -19.46
C ARG A 224 0.39 -2.01 -20.17
N GLY A 225 -0.11 -3.20 -19.83
CA GLY A 225 -1.39 -3.69 -20.34
C GLY A 225 -2.54 -2.77 -19.95
N LEU A 226 -2.57 -2.32 -18.69
CA LEU A 226 -3.56 -1.38 -18.20
C LEU A 226 -3.49 -0.03 -18.92
N GLN A 227 -2.29 0.52 -19.10
CA GLN A 227 -2.08 1.74 -19.88
C GLN A 227 -2.60 1.59 -21.32
N ALA A 228 -2.29 0.48 -21.99
CA ALA A 228 -2.78 0.21 -23.34
C ALA A 228 -4.32 0.10 -23.41
N ILE A 229 -4.96 -0.39 -22.34
CA ILE A 229 -6.42 -0.38 -22.21
C ILE A 229 -6.92 1.06 -22.06
N ILE A 230 -6.36 1.86 -21.17
CA ILE A 230 -6.89 3.22 -20.90
C ILE A 230 -6.61 4.18 -22.05
N SER A 231 -5.55 3.97 -22.83
CA SER A 231 -5.21 4.79 -23.98
C SER A 231 -6.12 4.60 -25.19
N GLN A 232 -7.01 3.60 -25.23
CA GLN A 232 -7.92 3.50 -26.37
C GLN A 232 -9.02 4.56 -26.28
N PRO A 233 -9.36 5.22 -27.41
CA PRO A 233 -10.32 6.31 -27.41
C PRO A 233 -11.68 5.85 -26.88
N ASN A 234 -12.35 6.71 -26.12
CA ASN A 234 -13.73 6.55 -25.63
C ASN A 234 -13.99 5.40 -24.65
N ILE A 235 -12.99 4.63 -24.21
CA ILE A 235 -13.19 3.54 -23.23
C ILE A 235 -13.82 4.03 -21.93
N LEU A 236 -13.25 5.09 -21.34
CA LEU A 236 -13.77 5.65 -20.09
C LEU A 236 -14.80 6.76 -20.35
N ALA A 237 -14.71 7.46 -21.49
CA ALA A 237 -15.51 8.64 -21.77
C ALA A 237 -16.94 8.33 -22.27
N SER A 238 -17.19 7.14 -22.84
CA SER A 238 -18.51 6.79 -23.39
C SER A 238 -19.51 6.29 -22.34
N GLN A 239 -19.03 5.76 -21.21
CA GLN A 239 -19.86 5.08 -20.20
C GLN A 239 -19.89 5.75 -18.82
N TYR A 240 -19.01 6.72 -18.55
CA TYR A 240 -18.82 7.28 -17.21
C TYR A 240 -18.88 8.80 -17.18
N SER A 241 -19.35 9.34 -16.05
CA SER A 241 -19.30 10.78 -15.81
C SER A 241 -17.86 11.28 -15.62
N VAL A 242 -17.64 12.59 -15.84
CA VAL A 242 -16.34 13.25 -15.66
C VAL A 242 -15.73 13.01 -14.27
N SER A 243 -16.58 12.96 -13.24
CA SER A 243 -16.17 12.66 -11.86
C SER A 243 -15.57 11.25 -11.72
N HIS A 244 -16.25 10.22 -12.23
CA HIS A 244 -15.76 8.84 -12.19
C HIS A 244 -14.48 8.66 -13.01
N LEU A 245 -14.39 9.30 -14.17
CA LEU A 245 -13.16 9.28 -14.98
C LEU A 245 -11.96 9.85 -14.20
N THR A 246 -12.18 10.96 -13.51
CA THR A 246 -11.16 11.61 -12.67
C THR A 246 -10.72 10.69 -11.54
N GLN A 247 -11.67 10.02 -10.90
CA GLN A 247 -11.42 9.05 -9.82
C GLN A 247 -10.61 7.83 -10.28
N VAL A 248 -10.95 7.24 -11.43
CA VAL A 248 -10.20 6.13 -12.04
C VAL A 248 -8.76 6.56 -12.35
N GLN A 249 -8.58 7.73 -12.95
CA GLN A 249 -7.26 8.29 -13.25
C GLN A 249 -6.42 8.49 -11.98
N ARG A 250 -7.04 8.92 -10.88
CA ARG A 250 -6.35 9.05 -9.58
C ARG A 250 -5.91 7.70 -9.01
N ALA A 251 -6.77 6.68 -9.05
CA ALA A 251 -6.41 5.33 -8.58
C ALA A 251 -5.24 4.74 -9.39
N LEU A 252 -5.27 4.91 -10.71
CA LEU A 252 -4.20 4.51 -11.62
C LEU A 252 -2.87 5.21 -11.29
N PHE A 253 -2.95 6.52 -11.09
CA PHE A 253 -1.81 7.34 -10.78
C PHE A 253 -1.13 6.90 -9.47
N TRP A 254 -1.90 6.68 -8.40
CA TRP A 254 -1.35 6.19 -7.14
C TRP A 254 -0.79 4.78 -7.27
N GLN A 255 -1.46 3.90 -8.02
CA GLN A 255 -0.95 2.57 -8.28
C GLN A 255 0.41 2.61 -9.00
N ASP A 256 0.60 3.54 -9.94
CA ASP A 256 1.86 3.70 -10.67
C ASP A 256 2.99 4.22 -9.77
N ILE A 257 2.72 5.21 -8.92
CA ILE A 257 3.69 5.68 -7.91
C ILE A 257 4.10 4.53 -6.98
N ILE A 258 3.13 3.83 -6.38
CA ILE A 258 3.41 2.76 -5.42
C ILE A 258 4.11 1.56 -6.10
N CYS A 259 3.71 1.22 -7.32
CA CYS A 259 4.39 0.19 -8.12
C CYS A 259 5.84 0.59 -8.38
N SER A 260 6.10 1.83 -8.79
CA SER A 260 7.44 2.37 -9.02
C SER A 260 8.28 2.37 -7.73
N LEU A 261 7.72 2.82 -6.60
CA LEU A 261 8.37 2.77 -5.29
C LEU A 261 8.72 1.33 -4.88
N ALA A 262 7.79 0.39 -5.06
CA ALA A 262 7.93 -0.99 -4.60
C ALA A 262 8.97 -1.77 -5.41
N THR A 263 9.01 -1.51 -6.72
CA THR A 263 9.81 -2.27 -7.70
C THR A 263 11.09 -1.54 -8.13
N GLY A 264 11.16 -0.23 -7.99
CA GLY A 264 12.18 0.61 -8.62
C GLY A 264 12.03 0.74 -10.13
N ALA A 265 10.96 0.18 -10.73
CA ALA A 265 10.68 0.37 -12.13
C ALA A 265 10.29 1.83 -12.40
N PRO A 266 10.55 2.36 -13.60
CA PRO A 266 10.11 3.70 -13.97
C PRO A 266 8.58 3.76 -13.98
N ARG A 267 8.04 4.91 -13.57
CA ARG A 267 6.62 5.20 -13.75
C ARG A 267 6.25 5.18 -15.24
N LEU A 268 5.00 4.83 -15.52
CA LEU A 268 4.46 4.72 -16.87
C LEU A 268 3.49 5.84 -17.20
N LEU A 269 2.83 6.42 -16.20
CA LEU A 269 1.86 7.49 -16.36
C LEU A 269 2.54 8.84 -16.20
N GLN A 270 2.31 9.75 -17.14
CA GLN A 270 2.74 11.14 -16.99
C GLN A 270 1.70 11.90 -16.17
N PHE A 271 2.17 12.76 -15.29
CA PHE A 271 1.33 13.68 -14.52
C PHE A 271 1.96 15.06 -14.61
N ASP A 272 1.21 16.01 -15.17
CA ASP A 272 1.65 17.38 -15.29
C ASP A 272 0.93 18.24 -14.24
N ASN A 273 1.63 18.51 -13.15
CA ASN A 273 1.21 19.48 -12.14
C ASN A 273 2.36 20.41 -11.76
N ARG A 274 3.28 20.71 -12.69
CA ARG A 274 4.55 21.40 -12.42
C ARG A 274 4.44 22.85 -11.89
N GLY A 275 3.22 23.33 -11.60
CA GLY A 275 2.96 24.71 -11.22
C GLY A 275 2.81 24.96 -9.73
N ILE A 276 2.58 23.95 -8.86
CA ILE A 276 2.19 24.26 -7.48
C ILE A 276 3.34 24.85 -6.66
N PHE A 277 4.52 24.23 -6.69
CA PHE A 277 5.69 24.73 -5.96
C PHE A 277 6.26 26.00 -6.59
N THR A 278 6.13 26.14 -7.91
CA THR A 278 6.47 27.39 -8.62
C THR A 278 5.66 28.57 -8.08
N ARG A 279 4.32 28.42 -8.00
CA ARG A 279 3.44 29.46 -7.44
C ARG A 279 3.77 29.80 -5.98
N LEU A 280 4.08 28.78 -5.17
CA LEU A 280 4.44 28.99 -3.76
C LEU A 280 5.78 29.70 -3.59
N ARG A 281 6.74 29.47 -4.48
CA ARG A 281 8.03 30.19 -4.47
C ARG A 281 7.88 31.66 -4.88
N GLU A 282 6.89 31.95 -5.73
CA GLU A 282 6.56 33.31 -6.15
C GLU A 282 5.85 34.10 -5.04
N ASP A 283 5.06 33.43 -4.19
CA ASP A 283 4.35 34.04 -3.05
C ASP A 283 5.32 34.55 -1.97
N GLU A 284 5.23 35.84 -1.64
CA GLU A 284 6.09 36.49 -0.64
C GLU A 284 5.97 35.87 0.76
N THR A 285 4.83 35.29 1.08
CA THR A 285 4.54 34.64 2.36
C THR A 285 5.37 33.38 2.55
N TYR A 286 5.55 32.59 1.49
CA TYR A 286 6.14 31.25 1.55
C TYR A 286 7.54 31.17 0.97
N ARG A 287 7.97 32.16 0.18
CA ARG A 287 9.28 32.17 -0.49
C ARG A 287 10.45 31.81 0.43
N ASN A 288 10.43 32.31 1.67
CA ASN A 288 11.51 32.08 2.64
C ASN A 288 11.57 30.64 3.19
N TYR A 289 10.54 29.82 2.97
CA TYR A 289 10.52 28.43 3.42
C TYR A 289 11.25 27.48 2.45
N PHE A 290 11.45 27.89 1.21
CA PHE A 290 12.13 27.12 0.16
C PHE A 290 13.64 27.19 0.32
N THR A 291 14.15 26.52 1.36
CA THR A 291 15.58 26.46 1.67
C THR A 291 16.02 25.02 1.83
N LEU A 292 17.21 24.70 1.33
CA LEU A 292 17.79 23.37 1.52
C LEU A 292 18.17 23.22 3.00
N PRO A 293 17.67 22.19 3.72
CA PRO A 293 18.03 22.00 5.11
C PRO A 293 19.55 21.88 5.30
N GLN A 294 20.07 22.53 6.34
CA GLN A 294 21.51 22.69 6.58
C GLN A 294 22.28 21.36 6.57
N GLY A 295 21.65 20.30 7.08
CA GLY A 295 22.23 18.96 7.14
C GLY A 295 22.53 18.34 5.78
N PHE A 296 21.94 18.83 4.68
CA PHE A 296 22.19 18.33 3.33
C PHE A 296 23.24 19.14 2.55
N ILE A 297 23.57 20.36 2.98
CA ILE A 297 24.45 21.28 2.21
C ILE A 297 25.83 20.65 1.93
N SER A 298 26.38 19.91 2.90
CA SER A 298 27.71 19.28 2.75
C SER A 298 27.72 18.10 1.77
N HIS A 299 26.55 17.60 1.36
CA HIS A 299 26.39 16.40 0.54
C HIS A 299 25.69 16.66 -0.79
N SER A 300 25.14 17.87 -1.02
CA SER A 300 24.35 18.20 -2.21
C SER A 300 25.18 18.40 -3.48
N ASN A 301 26.48 18.74 -3.36
CA ASN A 301 27.34 19.04 -4.51
C ASN A 301 27.54 17.85 -5.48
N GLY A 302 27.34 16.61 -5.01
CA GLY A 302 27.44 15.39 -5.83
C GLY A 302 26.10 14.83 -6.31
N TRP A 303 24.97 15.44 -5.93
CA TRP A 303 23.64 14.95 -6.25
C TRP A 303 23.02 15.71 -7.44
N PRO A 304 22.10 15.09 -8.18
CA PRO A 304 21.32 15.81 -9.20
C PRO A 304 20.62 17.04 -8.60
N ALA A 305 20.58 18.15 -9.34
CA ALA A 305 19.98 19.40 -8.88
C ALA A 305 18.50 19.25 -8.48
N GLU A 306 17.80 18.31 -9.13
CA GLU A 306 16.41 17.96 -8.84
C GLU A 306 16.22 17.48 -7.40
N VAL A 307 17.25 16.89 -6.77
CA VAL A 307 17.21 16.39 -5.39
C VAL A 307 17.13 17.55 -4.40
N SER A 308 17.99 18.54 -4.58
CA SER A 308 17.98 19.76 -3.76
C SER A 308 16.63 20.46 -3.86
N ALA A 309 16.09 20.58 -5.08
CA ALA A 309 14.77 21.15 -5.29
C ALA A 309 13.66 20.36 -4.57
N VAL A 310 13.71 19.01 -4.59
CA VAL A 310 12.73 18.18 -3.85
C VAL A 310 12.84 18.40 -2.35
N PHE A 311 14.05 18.51 -1.79
CA PHE A 311 14.24 18.71 -0.36
C PHE A 311 13.85 20.12 0.10
N GLU A 312 14.09 21.14 -0.71
CA GLU A 312 13.58 22.49 -0.50
C GLU A 312 12.05 22.52 -0.49
N ASP A 313 11.41 21.90 -1.49
CA ASP A 313 9.96 21.89 -1.62
C ASP A 313 9.29 21.12 -0.47
N LEU A 314 9.89 20.00 -0.05
CA LEU A 314 9.43 19.24 1.11
C LEU A 314 9.65 20.00 2.42
N SER A 315 10.80 20.67 2.59
CA SER A 315 11.06 21.51 3.75
C SER A 315 10.04 22.65 3.83
N ALA A 316 9.74 23.29 2.70
CA ALA A 316 8.73 24.33 2.64
C ALA A 316 7.35 23.80 3.04
N LEU A 317 6.97 22.62 2.56
CA LEU A 317 5.70 21.98 2.92
C LEU A 317 5.62 21.69 4.43
N CYS A 318 6.70 21.19 5.05
CA CYS A 318 6.76 21.00 6.50
C CYS A 318 6.53 22.31 7.27
N CYS A 319 7.22 23.39 6.87
CA CYS A 319 7.07 24.71 7.50
C CYS A 319 5.64 25.25 7.37
N ILE A 320 5.05 25.12 6.19
CA ILE A 320 3.67 25.53 5.92
C ILE A 320 2.70 24.78 6.84
N VAL A 321 2.83 23.46 6.94
CA VAL A 321 2.01 22.61 7.82
C VAL A 321 2.10 23.08 9.28
N ASP A 322 3.33 23.29 9.77
CA ASP A 322 3.56 23.71 11.15
C ASP A 322 2.95 25.10 11.42
N THR A 323 3.13 26.06 10.51
CA THR A 323 2.56 27.42 10.62
C THR A 323 1.03 27.37 10.63
N MET A 324 0.41 26.60 9.72
CA MET A 324 -1.06 26.50 9.66
C MET A 324 -1.63 25.94 10.95
N ARG A 325 -1.00 24.89 11.52
CA ARG A 325 -1.44 24.25 12.77
C ARG A 325 -1.21 25.10 14.02
N GLN A 326 -0.18 25.94 14.04
CA GLN A 326 0.06 26.89 15.13
C GLN A 326 -0.96 28.03 15.13
N GLY A 327 -1.39 28.48 13.95
CA GLY A 327 -2.41 29.53 13.80
C GLY A 327 -3.83 29.12 14.17
N THR A 328 -4.17 27.83 14.15
CA THR A 328 -5.55 27.35 14.41
C THR A 328 -5.90 27.13 15.89
N GLY A 329 -4.94 27.25 16.83
CA GLY A 329 -5.19 27.38 18.28
C GLY A 329 -5.98 26.28 19.03
N ALA A 330 -6.59 25.30 18.36
CA ALA A 330 -7.45 24.29 18.97
C ALA A 330 -7.01 22.88 18.60
N SER A 331 -6.85 22.03 19.62
CA SER A 331 -6.90 20.58 19.47
C SER A 331 -8.23 20.23 18.80
N ILE A 332 -8.20 19.73 17.57
CA ILE A 332 -9.40 19.23 16.88
C ILE A 332 -9.81 17.94 17.59
N SER A 333 -10.68 18.08 18.59
CA SER A 333 -11.60 17.01 18.96
C SER A 333 -12.64 16.92 17.85
N LEU A 334 -12.71 15.77 17.19
CA LEU A 334 -13.73 15.36 16.23
C LEU A 334 -15.14 15.66 16.76
N VAL A 335 -15.72 16.82 16.41
CA VAL A 335 -17.17 17.06 16.50
C VAL A 335 -17.59 17.96 15.35
N ASP A 336 -18.44 17.38 14.52
CA ASP A 336 -19.33 17.96 13.51
C ASP A 336 -19.83 19.36 13.88
N ASN A 337 -19.75 20.33 12.96
CA ASN A 337 -20.81 21.32 12.71
C ASN A 337 -20.45 22.28 11.57
N SER A 338 -21.31 22.27 10.56
CA SER A 338 -21.44 23.20 9.45
C SER A 338 -21.54 24.66 9.91
N ASN A 339 -20.76 25.56 9.29
CA ASN A 339 -21.19 26.92 8.94
C ASN A 339 -20.27 27.46 7.82
N GLU A 340 -20.85 27.61 6.63
CA GLU A 340 -20.32 28.41 5.53
C GLU A 340 -20.44 29.89 5.91
N ASP A 341 -19.30 30.61 5.95
CA ASP A 341 -19.15 32.01 5.53
C ASP A 341 -17.90 32.63 6.15
N THR A 342 -16.73 32.46 5.53
CA THR A 342 -15.67 33.51 5.48
C THR A 342 -14.68 33.22 4.34
N LEU A 343 -14.92 33.82 3.17
CA LEU A 343 -14.13 33.63 1.95
C LEU A 343 -13.30 34.90 1.65
N ALA A 344 -12.07 34.98 2.18
CA ALA A 344 -11.01 35.86 1.67
C ALA A 344 -9.66 35.53 2.36
N ASN A 345 -8.67 35.10 1.58
CA ASN A 345 -7.29 34.70 1.97
C ASN A 345 -7.08 33.22 2.34
N GLN A 346 -7.57 32.29 1.53
CA GLN A 346 -7.10 30.91 1.59
C GLN A 346 -5.86 30.74 0.69
N VAL A 347 -4.76 30.30 1.28
CA VAL A 347 -3.75 29.55 0.55
C VAL A 347 -4.09 28.08 0.81
N PRO A 348 -4.69 27.37 -0.17
CA PRO A 348 -5.22 26.04 0.02
C PRO A 348 -4.10 25.01 -0.09
N LEU A 349 -3.16 25.01 0.86
CA LEU A 349 -2.08 24.02 0.83
C LEU A 349 -2.54 22.65 1.36
N MET A 350 -3.63 22.61 2.15
CA MET A 350 -4.16 21.43 2.84
C MET A 350 -5.68 21.46 3.12
N GLU A 351 -6.51 21.92 2.19
CA GLU A 351 -7.88 22.39 2.53
C GLU A 351 -8.89 21.38 3.12
N ASP A 352 -8.66 20.07 3.03
CA ASP A 352 -9.42 19.09 3.83
C ASP A 352 -8.43 18.16 4.52
N LEU A 353 -8.24 18.32 5.83
CA LEU A 353 -7.29 17.55 6.64
C LEU A 353 -7.74 16.10 6.98
N ASP A 354 -8.57 15.54 6.09
CA ASP A 354 -9.14 14.19 6.00
C ASP A 354 -10.23 13.82 7.02
N ASP A 355 -11.44 14.36 6.80
CA ASP A 355 -12.69 13.91 7.42
C ASP A 355 -13.56 13.20 6.35
N GLU A 356 -13.23 11.93 6.05
CA GLU A 356 -14.09 10.96 5.34
C GLU A 356 -14.55 11.22 3.87
N GLY A 357 -13.82 11.97 3.02
CA GLY A 357 -14.33 12.30 1.64
C GLY A 357 -13.39 12.38 0.42
N TYR A 358 -12.05 12.36 0.57
CA TYR A 358 -10.93 12.23 -0.41
C TYR A 358 -10.89 13.06 -1.72
N PRO A 359 -9.85 13.91 -1.85
CA PRO A 359 -8.66 13.56 -2.66
C PRO A 359 -7.31 13.96 -2.02
N LEU A 360 -6.34 13.02 -1.91
CA LEU A 360 -4.91 13.31 -1.65
C LEU A 360 -4.41 14.50 -2.50
N CYS A 361 -3.69 15.44 -1.87
CA CYS A 361 -3.38 16.75 -2.43
C CYS A 361 -2.35 16.69 -3.57
N ASN A 362 -2.55 17.55 -4.59
CA ASN A 362 -1.73 17.55 -5.80
C ASN A 362 -0.24 17.88 -5.52
N SER A 363 0.06 18.63 -4.45
CA SER A 363 1.42 18.93 -3.99
C SER A 363 2.16 17.69 -3.47
N GLN A 364 1.51 16.86 -2.65
CA GLN A 364 2.07 15.60 -2.17
C GLN A 364 2.32 14.65 -3.35
N ALA A 365 1.34 14.51 -4.25
CA ALA A 365 1.46 13.70 -5.45
C ALA A 365 2.66 14.13 -6.30
N GLU A 366 2.84 15.43 -6.53
CA GLU A 366 3.96 15.98 -7.30
C GLU A 366 5.32 15.69 -6.65
N LEU A 367 5.45 15.89 -5.33
CA LEU A 367 6.69 15.53 -4.62
C LEU A 367 6.97 14.03 -4.74
N GLN A 368 5.96 13.20 -4.51
CA GLN A 368 6.13 11.75 -4.57
C GLN A 368 6.51 11.27 -5.96
N ILE A 369 5.95 11.84 -7.03
CA ILE A 369 6.39 11.60 -8.41
C ILE A 369 7.88 11.87 -8.57
N ARG A 370 8.32 13.08 -8.20
CA ARG A 370 9.72 13.49 -8.38
C ARG A 370 10.66 12.58 -7.60
N VAL A 371 10.28 12.22 -6.37
CA VAL A 371 11.04 11.29 -5.54
C VAL A 371 11.13 9.90 -6.16
N VAL A 372 10.02 9.31 -6.63
CA VAL A 372 10.06 7.95 -7.22
C VAL A 372 10.76 7.93 -8.58
N ASP A 373 10.66 9.01 -9.37
CA ASP A 373 11.40 9.14 -10.61
C ASP A 373 12.91 9.15 -10.34
N LEU A 374 13.38 9.92 -9.34
CA LEU A 374 14.76 9.90 -8.85
C LEU A 374 15.17 8.53 -8.27
N LEU A 375 14.29 7.87 -7.50
CA LEU A 375 14.56 6.52 -7.00
C LEU A 375 14.74 5.53 -8.16
N SER A 376 13.93 5.61 -9.21
CA SER A 376 14.03 4.72 -10.37
C SER A 376 15.37 4.89 -11.10
N THR A 377 15.94 6.10 -11.15
CA THR A 377 17.26 6.32 -11.76
C THR A 377 18.37 5.71 -10.90
N THR A 378 18.27 5.78 -9.56
CA THR A 378 19.25 5.14 -8.66
C THR A 378 19.35 3.63 -8.89
N VAL A 379 18.22 2.97 -9.16
CA VAL A 379 18.18 1.53 -9.43
C VAL A 379 18.81 1.19 -10.78
N ARG A 380 18.56 1.99 -11.82
CA ARG A 380 19.13 1.78 -13.15
C ARG A 380 20.65 1.94 -13.18
N VAL A 381 21.17 2.94 -12.47
CA VAL A 381 22.61 3.17 -12.36
C VAL A 381 23.28 2.01 -11.60
N GLY A 382 22.56 1.39 -10.65
CA GLY A 382 23.00 0.17 -9.98
C GLY A 382 24.27 0.33 -9.13
N SER A 383 24.74 1.57 -8.94
CA SER A 383 25.92 1.86 -8.14
C SER A 383 25.69 1.43 -6.70
N ARG A 384 26.68 0.73 -6.14
CA ARG A 384 26.74 0.38 -4.72
C ARG A 384 27.73 1.26 -3.96
N SER A 385 28.17 2.37 -4.56
CA SER A 385 29.02 3.34 -3.86
C SER A 385 28.29 3.89 -2.63
N GLU A 386 29.08 4.28 -1.64
CA GLU A 386 28.58 4.83 -0.36
C GLU A 386 27.68 6.04 -0.58
N GLU A 387 28.12 6.98 -1.41
CA GLU A 387 27.35 8.16 -1.79
C GLU A 387 26.02 7.80 -2.46
N ALA A 388 25.99 6.75 -3.29
CA ALA A 388 24.77 6.28 -3.94
C ALA A 388 23.80 5.63 -2.95
N LEU A 389 24.30 4.91 -1.92
CA LEU A 389 23.49 4.32 -0.87
C LEU A 389 22.88 5.40 0.04
N ILE A 390 23.67 6.40 0.46
CA ILE A 390 23.19 7.53 1.26
C ILE A 390 22.15 8.32 0.47
N TYR A 391 22.48 8.67 -0.78
CA TYR A 391 21.58 9.36 -1.69
C TYR A 391 20.23 8.63 -1.80
N ARG A 392 20.26 7.32 -2.05
CA ARG A 392 19.06 6.49 -2.16
C ARG A 392 18.27 6.41 -0.85
N ALA A 393 18.95 6.30 0.29
CA ALA A 393 18.31 6.29 1.60
C ALA A 393 17.62 7.64 1.90
N CYS A 394 18.26 8.76 1.56
CA CYS A 394 17.66 10.10 1.69
C CYS A 394 16.40 10.27 0.84
N LEU A 395 16.36 9.70 -0.38
CA LEU A 395 15.15 9.71 -1.20
C LEU A 395 14.01 8.89 -0.59
N PHE A 396 14.29 7.70 -0.04
CA PHE A 396 13.26 6.93 0.68
C PHE A 396 12.78 7.65 1.96
N ALA A 397 13.69 8.31 2.68
CA ALA A 397 13.35 9.11 3.83
C ALA A 397 12.48 10.32 3.45
N ALA A 398 12.82 11.02 2.36
CA ALA A 398 12.00 12.10 1.83
C ALA A 398 10.60 11.62 1.43
N TYR A 399 10.48 10.48 0.72
CA TYR A 399 9.18 9.88 0.42
C TYR A 399 8.39 9.61 1.70
N LEU A 400 9.02 9.00 2.70
CA LEU A 400 8.41 8.68 3.99
C LEU A 400 7.94 9.95 4.72
N CYS A 401 8.75 11.00 4.74
CA CYS A 401 8.39 12.29 5.30
C CYS A 401 7.18 12.89 4.56
N THR A 402 7.22 12.98 3.23
CA THR A 402 6.09 13.48 2.42
C THR A 402 4.81 12.67 2.66
N TYR A 403 4.92 11.35 2.78
CA TYR A 403 3.78 10.49 3.08
C TYR A 403 3.18 10.79 4.45
N ARG A 404 4.03 11.02 5.47
CA ARG A 404 3.62 11.25 6.85
C ARG A 404 3.06 12.65 7.11
N LEU A 405 3.29 13.62 6.23
CA LEU A 405 2.64 14.94 6.27
C LEU A 405 1.13 14.86 5.96
N SER A 406 0.69 13.73 5.40
CA SER A 406 -0.68 13.47 5.02
C SER A 406 -1.00 12.01 5.36
N GLU A 407 -1.12 11.67 6.65
CA GLU A 407 -1.52 10.33 7.12
C GLU A 407 -3.01 10.01 6.84
N GLY A 408 -3.56 10.52 5.73
CA GLY A 408 -4.93 10.24 5.31
C GLY A 408 -5.17 8.78 4.86
N VAL A 409 -6.39 8.51 4.38
CA VAL A 409 -6.95 7.34 3.65
C VAL A 409 -6.52 5.92 4.07
N TRP A 410 -5.23 5.61 3.95
CA TRP A 410 -4.66 4.27 4.02
C TRP A 410 -4.02 3.97 5.36
N GLY A 411 -3.85 4.99 6.21
CA GLY A 411 -3.15 4.87 7.49
C GLY A 411 -1.66 4.52 7.37
N GLY A 412 -1.11 4.44 6.14
CA GLY A 412 0.31 4.34 5.86
C GLY A 412 0.99 3.07 6.37
N TYR A 413 0.55 1.91 5.87
CA TYR A 413 1.15 0.65 6.27
C TYR A 413 2.11 0.08 5.22
N PHE A 414 1.79 0.07 3.93
CA PHE A 414 2.68 -0.53 2.94
C PHE A 414 3.81 0.41 2.54
N ALA A 415 3.49 1.61 2.04
CA ALA A 415 4.53 2.50 1.51
C ALA A 415 5.50 2.97 2.61
N PRO A 416 5.04 3.36 3.81
CA PRO A 416 5.95 3.72 4.90
C PRO A 416 6.85 2.56 5.36
N ASP A 417 6.30 1.35 5.44
CA ASP A 417 7.06 0.18 5.85
C ASP A 417 8.12 -0.20 4.79
N LYS A 418 7.74 -0.14 3.51
CA LYS A 418 8.67 -0.30 2.39
C LYS A 418 9.81 0.71 2.45
N CYS A 419 9.52 1.99 2.72
CA CYS A 419 10.54 3.02 2.85
C CYS A 419 11.47 2.76 4.03
N ALA A 420 10.91 2.44 5.21
CA ALA A 420 11.69 2.11 6.40
C ALA A 420 12.63 0.90 6.14
N ILE A 421 12.12 -0.18 5.56
CA ILE A 421 12.94 -1.34 5.16
C ILE A 421 14.07 -0.89 4.24
N LYS A 422 13.78 -0.11 3.20
CA LYS A 422 14.79 0.30 2.22
C LYS A 422 15.84 1.24 2.79
N ILE A 423 15.48 2.13 3.70
CA ILE A 423 16.44 2.94 4.46
C ILE A 423 17.35 2.01 5.26
N LEU A 424 16.78 1.11 6.06
CA LEU A 424 17.55 0.19 6.91
C LEU A 424 18.42 -0.78 6.11
N ASP A 425 17.98 -1.22 4.94
CA ASP A 425 18.76 -2.03 4.01
C ASP A 425 19.95 -1.24 3.46
N CYS A 426 19.75 0.01 3.02
CA CYS A 426 20.86 0.88 2.61
C CYS A 426 21.84 1.10 3.76
N MET A 427 21.35 1.34 4.97
CA MET A 427 22.19 1.48 6.17
C MET A 427 22.95 0.18 6.46
N THR A 428 22.31 -0.99 6.34
CA THR A 428 22.96 -2.27 6.61
C THR A 428 24.03 -2.58 5.54
N ASP A 429 23.74 -2.35 4.27
CA ASP A 429 24.72 -2.58 3.21
C ASP A 429 25.89 -1.60 3.28
N PHE A 430 25.64 -0.36 3.70
CA PHE A 430 26.68 0.61 3.97
C PHE A 430 27.61 0.12 5.11
N THR A 431 27.04 -0.42 6.20
CA THR A 431 27.83 -0.94 7.33
C THR A 431 28.72 -2.15 7.00
N ARG A 432 28.42 -2.87 5.93
CA ARG A 432 29.22 -4.02 5.47
C ARG A 432 30.47 -3.59 4.69
N GLN A 433 30.45 -2.40 4.06
CA GLN A 433 31.52 -1.94 3.17
C GLN A 433 32.56 -1.08 3.90
N MET A 434 32.13 -0.20 4.82
CA MET A 434 32.97 0.52 5.78
C MET A 434 32.09 1.16 6.88
N SER A 435 32.67 1.78 7.91
CA SER A 435 31.88 2.47 8.96
C SER A 435 31.10 3.64 8.34
N PRO A 436 29.74 3.62 8.35
CA PRO A 436 28.89 4.66 7.76
C PRO A 436 29.22 6.10 8.16
N TRP A 437 29.78 6.20 9.34
CA TRP A 437 29.88 7.39 10.16
C TRP A 437 31.14 8.19 9.86
N LYS A 438 32.02 7.70 8.98
CA LYS A 438 33.17 8.46 8.48
C LYS A 438 32.79 9.48 7.40
N LEU A 439 31.73 9.23 6.62
CA LEU A 439 31.35 10.09 5.50
C LEU A 439 30.20 11.04 5.84
N ALA A 440 29.15 10.57 6.53
CA ALA A 440 27.95 11.38 6.80
C ALA A 440 27.23 10.96 8.11
N PRO A 441 27.82 11.20 9.30
CA PRO A 441 27.24 10.76 10.57
C PRO A 441 25.87 11.40 10.86
N ASP A 442 25.68 12.65 10.44
CA ASP A 442 24.46 13.41 10.71
C ASP A 442 23.28 12.93 9.87
N ILE A 443 23.53 12.69 8.58
CA ILE A 443 22.52 12.11 7.67
C ILE A 443 22.14 10.73 8.17
N SER A 444 23.14 9.91 8.51
CA SER A 444 22.92 8.54 8.97
C SER A 444 22.11 8.52 10.28
N PHE A 445 22.35 9.47 11.18
CA PHE A 445 21.54 9.67 12.39
C PHE A 445 20.09 10.01 12.05
N TRP A 446 19.89 11.02 11.19
CA TRP A 446 18.56 11.42 10.73
C TRP A 446 17.81 10.26 10.04
N LEU A 447 18.47 9.50 9.17
CA LEU A 447 17.88 8.35 8.47
C LEU A 447 17.38 7.28 9.43
N LEU A 448 18.16 6.94 10.47
CA LEU A 448 17.75 5.94 11.46
C LEU A 448 16.55 6.43 12.29
N TYR A 449 16.54 7.71 12.68
CA TYR A 449 15.40 8.31 13.38
C TYR A 449 14.15 8.37 12.50
N VAL A 450 14.29 8.74 11.22
CA VAL A 450 13.18 8.74 10.26
C VAL A 450 12.64 7.33 10.07
N ALA A 451 13.50 6.33 9.86
CA ALA A 451 13.06 4.94 9.68
C ALA A 451 12.42 4.36 10.95
N GLY A 452 12.99 4.59 12.12
CA GLY A 452 12.54 4.02 13.39
C GLY A 452 11.37 4.77 14.04
N GLY A 453 11.37 6.10 13.95
CA GLY A 453 10.33 6.97 14.48
C GLY A 453 9.07 6.98 13.64
N LEU A 454 9.19 6.94 12.30
CA LEU A 454 8.04 7.01 11.41
C LEU A 454 7.52 5.63 10.96
N THR A 455 8.10 4.52 11.44
CA THR A 455 7.55 3.18 11.17
C THR A 455 6.53 2.76 12.23
N LYS A 456 5.50 2.03 11.78
CA LYS A 456 4.54 1.33 12.65
C LYS A 456 4.95 -0.12 12.92
N SER A 457 5.92 -0.65 12.16
CA SER A 457 6.40 -2.03 12.29
C SER A 457 7.40 -2.14 13.43
N GLN A 458 7.04 -2.92 14.46
CA GLN A 458 7.90 -3.15 15.60
C GLN A 458 9.24 -3.81 15.21
N PRO A 459 9.28 -4.84 14.34
CA PRO A 459 10.56 -5.41 13.87
C PRO A 459 11.49 -4.39 13.21
N HIS A 460 10.95 -3.45 12.44
CA HIS A 460 11.78 -2.41 11.79
C HIS A 460 12.24 -1.36 12.78
N LYS A 461 11.40 -1.02 13.77
CA LYS A 461 11.79 -0.17 14.89
C LYS A 461 12.94 -0.79 15.69
N ASP A 462 12.83 -2.07 16.05
CA ASP A 462 13.88 -2.79 16.79
C ASP A 462 15.18 -2.86 15.97
N ARG A 463 15.09 -3.10 14.65
CA ARG A 463 16.24 -3.06 13.75
C ARG A 463 16.89 -1.67 13.72
N ALA A 464 16.10 -0.60 13.71
CA ALA A 464 16.61 0.78 13.77
C ALA A 464 17.29 1.07 15.11
N VAL A 465 16.68 0.67 16.25
CA VAL A 465 17.28 0.80 17.59
C VAL A 465 18.63 0.09 17.65
N ASN A 466 18.70 -1.16 17.18
CA ASN A 466 19.94 -1.93 17.15
C ASN A 466 21.03 -1.24 16.33
N LEU A 467 20.68 -0.60 15.21
CA LEU A 467 21.63 0.18 14.41
C LEU A 467 22.05 1.47 15.14
N VAL A 468 21.14 2.18 15.80
CA VAL A 468 21.48 3.38 16.59
C VAL A 468 22.47 3.01 17.69
N GLU A 469 22.17 1.96 18.47
CA GLU A 469 23.01 1.54 19.59
C GLU A 469 24.39 1.06 19.13
N ARG A 470 24.43 0.23 18.08
CA ARG A 470 25.68 -0.26 17.50
C ARG A 470 26.66 0.85 17.11
N TYR A 471 26.14 2.03 16.79
CA TYR A 471 26.94 3.15 16.28
C TYR A 471 26.93 4.38 17.19
N ARG A 472 26.51 4.21 18.43
CA ARG A 472 26.41 5.28 19.42
C ARG A 472 27.71 6.08 19.61
N CYS A 473 28.86 5.42 19.51
CA CYS A 473 30.18 6.04 19.68
C CYS A 473 30.51 7.10 18.62
N PHE A 474 29.76 7.17 17.51
CA PHE A 474 29.95 8.17 16.46
C PHE A 474 29.03 9.40 16.62
N TYR A 475 28.10 9.36 17.58
CA TYR A 475 27.22 10.49 17.86
C TYR A 475 27.81 11.38 18.96
N ALA A 476 27.36 12.65 18.98
CA ALA A 476 27.79 13.57 20.00
C ALA A 476 27.36 13.08 21.39
N ALA A 477 28.23 13.30 22.38
CA ALA A 477 27.93 12.96 23.77
C ALA A 477 26.65 13.67 24.24
N GLY A 478 25.81 12.96 24.98
CA GLY A 478 24.56 13.49 25.54
C GLY A 478 23.30 13.18 24.74
N TYR A 479 23.40 12.64 23.51
CA TYR A 479 22.21 12.24 22.73
C TYR A 479 21.37 11.15 23.41
N ASP A 480 21.95 10.45 24.37
CA ASP A 480 21.31 9.45 25.21
C ASP A 480 20.58 10.00 26.43
N ARG A 481 20.84 11.26 26.78
CA ARG A 481 20.35 11.87 28.02
C ARG A 481 19.44 13.06 27.75
N ASP A 482 19.67 13.75 26.63
CA ASP A 482 19.05 15.02 26.31
C ASP A 482 18.31 14.95 24.97
N TRP A 483 16.99 14.94 25.06
CA TRP A 483 16.12 15.01 23.89
C TRP A 483 16.24 16.34 23.14
N GLU A 484 16.45 17.47 23.83
CA GLU A 484 16.53 18.78 23.18
C GLU A 484 17.72 18.83 22.22
N LEU A 485 18.84 18.23 22.63
CA LEU A 485 20.02 18.11 21.80
C LEU A 485 19.77 17.23 20.55
N VAL A 486 19.03 16.14 20.70
CA VAL A 486 18.61 15.27 19.59
C VAL A 486 17.64 16.01 18.66
N GLU A 487 16.65 16.70 19.20
CA GLU A 487 15.67 17.48 18.45
C GLU A 487 16.35 18.58 17.64
N MET A 488 17.24 19.36 18.26
CA MET A 488 18.04 20.38 17.58
C MET A 488 18.85 19.80 16.42
N ARG A 489 19.33 18.56 16.55
CA ARG A 489 20.06 17.89 15.47
C ARG A 489 19.14 17.47 14.32
N LEU A 490 17.99 16.88 14.63
CA LEU A 490 17.01 16.45 13.62
C LEU A 490 16.42 17.64 12.86
N LYS A 491 16.22 18.79 13.53
CA LYS A 491 15.75 20.05 12.93
C LYS A 491 16.70 20.64 11.86
N LYS A 492 17.94 20.16 11.75
CA LYS A 492 18.86 20.54 10.65
C LYS A 492 18.52 19.85 9.32
N PHE A 493 17.64 18.86 9.33
CA PHE A 493 17.18 18.11 8.17
C PHE A 493 15.70 18.40 7.89
N ILE A 494 15.04 17.61 7.04
CA ILE A 494 13.58 17.69 6.86
C ILE A 494 12.92 17.39 8.21
N TRP A 495 12.16 18.37 8.69
CA TRP A 495 11.49 18.33 9.98
C TRP A 495 10.13 19.02 9.91
N CYS A 496 9.10 18.32 10.39
CA CYS A 496 7.78 18.91 10.67
C CYS A 496 7.45 18.64 12.13
N GLU A 497 7.35 19.70 12.93
CA GLU A 497 7.15 19.61 14.37
C GLU A 497 5.85 18.89 14.69
N HIS A 498 4.76 19.23 13.99
CA HIS A 498 3.45 18.66 14.22
C HIS A 498 3.42 17.13 14.05
N PHE A 499 4.04 16.60 12.99
CA PHE A 499 3.96 15.18 12.66
C PHE A 499 5.11 14.35 13.22
N MET A 500 6.29 14.93 13.40
CA MET A 500 7.50 14.17 13.72
C MET A 500 7.85 14.21 15.20
N LYS A 501 7.64 15.32 15.92
CA LYS A 501 8.20 15.52 17.27
C LYS A 501 7.87 14.38 18.23
N GLN A 502 6.59 14.04 18.40
CA GLN A 502 6.16 12.98 19.31
C GLN A 502 6.65 11.59 18.87
N LYS A 503 6.65 11.31 17.57
CA LYS A 503 7.07 10.01 17.01
C LYS A 503 8.57 9.80 17.18
N MET A 504 9.37 10.84 16.91
CA MET A 504 10.82 10.83 17.10
C MET A 504 11.19 10.74 18.58
N TYR A 505 10.46 11.45 19.46
CA TYR A 505 10.63 11.34 20.91
C TYR A 505 10.35 9.92 21.41
N GLY A 506 9.25 9.31 20.98
CA GLY A 506 8.94 7.92 21.33
C GLY A 506 9.99 6.92 20.85
N PHE A 507 10.61 7.17 19.69
CA PHE A 507 11.74 6.36 19.21
C PHE A 507 13.02 6.59 20.00
N TRP A 508 13.32 7.84 20.36
CA TRP A 508 14.44 8.18 21.23
C TRP A 508 14.32 7.45 22.58
N GLN A 509 13.14 7.46 23.19
CA GLN A 509 12.87 6.70 24.42
C GLN A 509 13.13 5.20 24.23
N ALA A 510 12.68 4.61 23.12
CA ALA A 510 12.93 3.21 22.82
C ALA A 510 14.42 2.87 22.66
N CYS A 511 15.23 3.82 22.16
CA CYS A 511 16.68 3.66 22.10
C CYS A 511 17.30 3.60 23.51
N GLN A 512 16.74 4.30 24.50
CA GLN A 512 17.26 4.28 25.88
C GLN A 512 16.97 2.97 26.61
N THR A 513 15.84 2.32 26.32
CA THR A 513 15.43 1.09 27.04
C THR A 513 16.34 -0.10 26.76
N PHE A 514 17.05 -0.11 25.62
CA PHE A 514 18.04 -1.14 25.27
C PHE A 514 19.42 -0.94 25.93
N CYS A 515 19.58 0.09 26.76
CA CYS A 515 20.86 0.46 27.38
C CYS A 515 21.05 -0.10 28.81
N TYR A 516 20.18 -1.00 29.26
CA TYR A 516 20.26 -1.64 30.58
C TYR A 516 20.47 -3.15 30.49
#